data_AF-A0A6Y3MFC1-F1
#
_entry.id   AF-A0A6Y3MFC1-F1
#
_cell.length_a   1.000
_cell.length_b   1.000
_cell.length_c   1.000
_cell.angle_alpha   90.00
_cell.angle_beta   90.00
_cell.angle_gamma   90.00
#
_symmetry.space_group_name_H-M   'P 1'
#
loop_
_entity.id
_entity.type
_entity.pdbx_description
1 polymer ?
#
loop_
_entity_poly.entity_id
_entity_poly.type
_entity_poly.pdbx_seq_one_letter_code
_entity_poly.pdbx_strand_id
1 'polypeptide(L)'
;MGTLKLIQYPSQLLSLTISDIINKQNLSQLIQKSKKDDSENWEGKDWIIKNTPQQGINWIGEHPNIKAVIIKTKDGSYADDGWKNNEKTIYSYSFKAAKGIINFNDSANRVLINQPISNYPILLFTDSSNKWEFQGCFKIIDILEKAVILEKMISFPSLN
;
A
#
# COMPACT_ATOMS: atom_id res chain seq x y z
N MET A 1 20.95 5.19 3.58
CA MET A 1 20.38 6.43 3.03
C MET A 1 19.57 6.04 1.81
N GLY A 2 18.28 6.37 1.77
CA GLY A 2 17.35 5.94 0.73
C GLY A 2 17.66 6.50 -0.66
N THR A 3 17.40 5.73 -1.73
CA THR A 3 17.54 6.23 -3.11
C THR A 3 16.23 6.85 -3.57
N LEU A 4 16.28 8.04 -4.16
CA LEU A 4 15.10 8.61 -4.83
C LEU A 4 14.82 7.82 -6.11
N LYS A 5 13.64 7.21 -6.19
CA LYS A 5 13.15 6.45 -7.34
C LYS A 5 12.11 7.26 -8.09
N LEU A 6 12.23 7.25 -9.42
CA LEU A 6 11.16 7.66 -10.32
C LEU A 6 10.44 6.39 -10.79
N ILE A 7 9.18 6.25 -10.41
CA ILE A 7 8.37 5.09 -10.77
C ILE A 7 7.52 5.44 -12.00
N GLN A 8 7.74 4.69 -13.07
CA GLN A 8 7.01 4.80 -14.31
C GLN A 8 5.91 3.74 -14.42
N TYR A 9 6.15 2.52 -13.95
CA TYR A 9 5.17 1.42 -14.07
C TYR A 9 4.74 0.88 -12.71
N PRO A 10 3.47 0.43 -12.56
CA PRO A 10 3.01 -0.18 -11.32
C PRO A 10 3.86 -1.37 -10.87
N SER A 11 4.34 -2.20 -11.79
CA SER A 11 5.24 -3.33 -11.48
C SER A 11 6.52 -2.93 -10.76
N GLN A 12 7.06 -1.75 -11.04
CA GLN A 12 8.30 -1.26 -10.43
C GLN A 12 8.14 -1.00 -8.92
N LEU A 13 6.92 -0.79 -8.41
CA LEU A 13 6.67 -0.70 -6.96
C LEU A 13 7.06 -1.99 -6.22
N LEU A 14 6.99 -3.14 -6.89
CA LEU A 14 7.36 -4.44 -6.34
C LEU A 14 8.89 -4.67 -6.33
N SER A 15 9.66 -3.76 -6.91
CA SER A 15 11.13 -3.84 -6.96
C SER A 15 11.82 -2.91 -5.96
N LEU A 16 11.05 -2.16 -5.17
CA LEU A 16 11.56 -1.23 -4.18
C LEU A 16 12.29 -1.95 -3.05
N THR A 17 13.34 -1.31 -2.56
CA THR A 17 14.09 -1.73 -1.39
C THR A 17 13.79 -0.82 -0.21
N ILE A 18 13.88 -1.34 1.01
CA ILE A 18 13.59 -0.57 2.23
C ILE A 18 14.37 0.75 2.22
N SER A 19 13.68 1.82 2.62
CA SER A 19 14.11 3.21 2.58
C SER A 19 14.21 3.83 1.19
N ASP A 20 13.88 3.15 0.10
CA ASP A 20 13.67 3.85 -1.18
C ASP A 20 12.61 4.94 -1.04
N ILE A 21 12.84 6.05 -1.74
CA ILE A 21 12.05 7.28 -1.61
C ILE A 21 11.35 7.52 -2.93
N ILE A 22 10.06 7.88 -2.88
CA ILE A 22 9.30 8.29 -4.06
C ILE A 22 8.69 9.67 -3.80
N ASN A 23 8.76 10.57 -4.78
CA ASN A 23 8.06 11.85 -4.67
C ASN A 23 6.54 11.62 -4.61
N LYS A 24 5.82 12.33 -3.72
CA LYS A 24 4.35 12.19 -3.60
C LYS A 24 3.63 12.42 -4.92
N GLN A 25 4.11 13.40 -5.70
CA GLN A 25 3.57 13.69 -7.03
C GLN A 25 3.76 12.52 -7.99
N ASN A 26 4.91 11.85 -7.97
CA ASN A 26 5.18 10.71 -8.84
C ASN A 26 4.24 9.54 -8.54
N LEU A 27 4.09 9.14 -7.26
CA LEU A 27 3.13 8.08 -6.89
C LEU A 27 1.68 8.49 -7.20
N SER A 28 1.32 9.76 -6.99
CA SER A 28 -0.01 10.27 -7.31
C SER A 28 -0.32 10.18 -8.81
N GLN A 29 0.63 10.62 -9.65
CA GLN A 29 0.53 10.53 -11.10
C GLN A 29 0.46 9.07 -11.55
N LEU A 30 1.29 8.17 -11.00
CA LEU A 30 1.25 6.75 -11.30
C LEU A 30 -0.14 6.14 -11.03
N ILE A 31 -0.75 6.46 -9.87
CA ILE A 31 -2.10 6.00 -9.52
C ILE A 31 -3.15 6.50 -10.51
N GLN A 32 -3.05 7.75 -10.97
CA GLN A 32 -4.01 8.34 -11.91
C GLN A 32 -3.83 7.78 -13.33
N LYS A 33 -2.59 7.72 -13.79
CA LYS A 33 -2.21 7.42 -15.17
C LYS A 33 -2.23 5.92 -15.48
N SER A 34 -1.99 5.05 -14.49
CA SER A 34 -2.12 3.59 -14.66
C SER A 34 -3.53 3.11 -15.04
N LYS A 35 -4.54 3.97 -15.01
CA LYS A 35 -5.94 3.68 -15.38
C LYS A 35 -6.26 3.96 -16.84
N LYS A 36 -5.35 4.62 -17.57
CA LYS A 36 -5.57 5.05 -18.96
C LYS A 36 -4.63 4.27 -19.86
N ASP A 37 -5.20 3.58 -20.84
CA ASP A 37 -4.46 2.70 -21.75
C ASP A 37 -3.56 3.43 -22.76
N ASP A 38 -3.81 4.71 -22.98
CA ASP A 38 -2.99 5.63 -23.79
C ASP A 38 -1.85 6.29 -23.00
N SER A 39 -1.72 6.03 -21.69
CA SER A 39 -0.74 6.70 -20.85
C SER A 39 0.62 5.99 -20.82
N GLU A 40 1.70 6.77 -20.68
CA GLU A 40 3.08 6.30 -20.49
C GLU A 40 3.33 5.41 -19.24
N ASN A 41 2.35 5.31 -18.34
CA ASN A 41 2.38 4.53 -17.11
C ASN A 41 1.48 3.28 -17.18
N TRP A 42 0.85 3.04 -18.34
CA TRP A 42 0.01 1.87 -18.55
C TRP A 42 0.87 0.62 -18.76
N GLU A 43 0.51 -0.46 -18.09
CA GLU A 43 1.19 -1.76 -18.19
C GLU A 43 0.19 -2.92 -18.39
N GLY A 44 -1.04 -2.59 -18.81
CA GLY A 44 -2.13 -3.55 -18.96
C GLY A 44 -3.14 -3.51 -17.81
N LYS A 45 -4.29 -4.14 -18.04
CA LYS A 45 -5.46 -4.08 -17.15
C LYS A 45 -5.19 -4.63 -15.75
N ASP A 46 -4.31 -5.63 -15.65
CA ASP A 46 -3.96 -6.28 -14.38
C ASP A 46 -3.04 -5.43 -13.49
N TRP A 47 -2.51 -4.32 -14.03
CA TRP A 47 -1.60 -3.40 -13.34
C TRP A 47 -2.26 -2.07 -12.96
N ILE A 48 -3.55 -1.90 -13.24
CA ILE A 48 -4.28 -0.70 -12.85
C ILE A 48 -4.22 -0.53 -11.33
N ILE A 49 -3.79 0.65 -10.87
CA ILE A 49 -3.83 0.99 -9.45
C ILE A 49 -5.19 1.61 -9.12
N LYS A 50 -5.97 0.93 -8.29
CA LYS A 50 -7.34 1.31 -7.93
C LYS A 50 -7.38 2.33 -6.79
N ASN A 51 -8.55 2.93 -6.61
CA ASN A 51 -8.84 4.04 -5.69
C ASN A 51 -8.15 5.37 -6.07
N THR A 52 -8.44 6.47 -5.37
CA THR A 52 -7.85 7.79 -5.68
C THR A 52 -6.50 8.00 -5.00
N PRO A 53 -5.61 8.86 -5.54
CA PRO A 53 -4.29 9.11 -4.94
C PRO A 53 -4.31 9.65 -3.52
N GLN A 54 -5.39 10.33 -3.13
CA GLN A 54 -5.54 10.95 -1.81
C GLN A 54 -5.84 9.94 -0.72
N GLN A 55 -6.29 8.73 -1.08
CA GLN A 55 -6.66 7.69 -0.12
C GLN A 55 -5.41 7.01 0.43
N GLY A 56 -5.44 6.60 1.70
CA GLY A 56 -4.34 5.86 2.33
C GLY A 56 -4.15 4.46 1.76
N ILE A 57 -5.20 3.86 1.21
CA ILE A 57 -5.21 2.50 0.67
C ILE A 57 -5.45 2.54 -0.84
N ASN A 58 -4.52 1.97 -1.61
CA ASN A 58 -4.68 1.65 -3.02
C ASN A 58 -4.36 0.16 -3.23
N TRP A 59 -4.72 -0.41 -4.38
CA TRP A 59 -4.34 -1.78 -4.72
C TRP A 59 -4.12 -1.92 -6.23
N ILE A 60 -3.26 -2.86 -6.61
CA ILE A 60 -2.87 -3.12 -7.99
C ILE A 60 -3.64 -4.36 -8.48
N GLY A 61 -4.34 -4.22 -9.60
CA GLY A 61 -5.16 -5.27 -10.19
C GLY A 61 -6.60 -5.26 -9.66
N GLU A 62 -7.29 -6.38 -9.83
CA GLU A 62 -8.72 -6.55 -9.52
C GLU A 62 -8.92 -7.94 -8.91
N HIS A 63 -9.87 -8.08 -7.99
CA HIS A 63 -10.21 -9.39 -7.42
C HIS A 63 -10.66 -10.36 -8.53
N PRO A 64 -10.21 -11.64 -8.52
CA PRO A 64 -9.42 -12.31 -7.48
C PRO A 64 -7.90 -12.11 -7.59
N ASN A 65 -7.40 -11.45 -8.64
CA ASN A 65 -5.98 -11.34 -8.99
C ASN A 65 -5.39 -10.00 -8.55
N ILE A 66 -5.39 -9.72 -7.24
CA ILE A 66 -4.69 -8.55 -6.69
C ILE A 66 -3.19 -8.86 -6.63
N LYS A 67 -2.38 -7.95 -7.20
CA LYS A 67 -0.91 -8.10 -7.24
C LYS A 67 -0.23 -7.53 -5.99
N ALA A 68 -0.78 -6.45 -5.43
CA ALA A 68 -0.32 -5.85 -4.19
C ALA A 68 -1.33 -4.83 -3.66
N VAL A 69 -1.24 -4.54 -2.37
CA VAL A 69 -1.88 -3.37 -1.74
C VAL A 69 -0.81 -2.34 -1.42
N ILE A 70 -1.15 -1.06 -1.57
CA ILE A 70 -0.30 0.07 -1.21
C ILE A 70 -0.95 0.76 -0.02
N ILE A 71 -0.25 0.83 1.10
CA ILE A 71 -0.62 1.62 2.26
C ILE A 71 0.29 2.84 2.32
N LYS A 72 -0.31 4.03 2.35
CA LYS A 72 0.36 5.30 2.62
C LYS A 72 -0.18 5.84 3.93
N THR A 73 0.71 6.06 4.88
CA THR A 73 0.35 6.56 6.20
C THR A 73 1.15 7.81 6.54
N LYS A 74 0.46 8.79 7.12
CA LYS A 74 1.09 9.96 7.71
C LYS A 74 1.02 9.81 9.22
N ASP A 75 2.12 10.08 9.91
CA ASP A 75 2.18 10.03 11.37
C ASP A 75 1.01 10.82 11.99
N GLY A 76 0.30 10.17 12.92
CA GLY A 76 -0.84 10.73 13.61
C GLY A 76 -2.14 10.81 12.80
N SER A 77 -2.24 10.11 11.65
CA SER A 77 -3.51 10.03 10.89
C SER A 77 -4.62 9.35 11.70
N TYR A 78 -4.25 8.32 12.47
CA TYR A 78 -5.08 7.69 13.49
C TYR A 78 -4.23 7.44 14.72
N ALA A 79 -4.83 7.52 15.91
CA ALA A 79 -4.10 7.37 17.18
C ALA A 79 -3.47 5.98 17.34
N ASP A 80 -4.07 4.96 16.72
CA ASP A 80 -3.66 3.56 16.85
C ASP A 80 -2.64 3.11 15.78
N ASP A 81 -2.33 3.99 14.81
CA ASP A 81 -1.38 3.73 13.73
C ASP A 81 0.05 3.85 14.22
N GLY A 82 0.90 2.91 13.80
CA GLY A 82 2.34 3.01 14.07
C GLY A 82 3.04 1.69 14.28
N TRP A 83 4.36 1.78 14.44
CA TRP A 83 5.22 0.67 14.81
C TRP A 83 4.85 0.15 16.20
N LYS A 84 4.70 -1.17 16.33
CA LYS A 84 4.44 -1.84 17.61
C LYS A 84 5.71 -2.39 18.27
N ASN A 85 6.83 -2.30 17.58
CA ASN A 85 8.14 -2.70 18.10
C ASN A 85 9.28 -1.83 17.57
N ASN A 86 10.42 -1.86 18.28
CA ASN A 86 11.58 -1.04 17.97
C ASN A 86 12.30 -1.48 16.68
N GLU A 87 12.20 -2.76 16.34
CA GLU A 87 12.80 -3.34 15.13
C GLU A 87 12.04 -2.93 13.85
N LYS A 88 10.90 -2.24 13.99
CA LYS A 88 10.02 -1.84 12.89
C LYS A 88 9.63 -3.02 12.01
N THR A 89 9.28 -4.15 12.62
CA THR A 89 8.79 -5.34 11.92
C THR A 89 7.29 -5.53 12.06
N ILE A 90 6.65 -4.92 13.08
CA ILE A 90 5.21 -4.97 13.29
C ILE A 90 4.62 -3.56 13.21
N TYR A 91 3.58 -3.37 12.39
CA TYR A 91 2.90 -2.09 12.20
C TYR A 91 1.39 -2.25 12.36
N SER A 92 0.74 -1.34 13.09
CA SER A 92 -0.73 -1.28 13.14
C SER A 92 -1.24 -0.23 12.17
N TYR A 93 -2.22 -0.60 11.36
CA TYR A 93 -2.85 0.30 10.41
C TYR A 93 -4.36 0.28 10.54
N SER A 94 -4.95 1.43 10.81
CA SER A 94 -6.39 1.60 11.03
C SER A 94 -7.15 1.42 9.73
N PHE A 95 -8.32 0.80 9.82
CA PHE A 95 -9.24 0.73 8.69
C PHE A 95 -9.70 2.13 8.28
N LYS A 96 -10.04 2.26 6.99
CA LYS A 96 -10.68 3.46 6.50
C LYS A 96 -12.03 3.61 7.19
N ALA A 97 -12.19 4.71 7.92
CA ALA A 97 -13.44 5.12 8.53
C ALA A 97 -14.00 6.37 7.85
N ALA A 98 -15.32 6.47 7.77
CA ALA A 98 -16.02 7.70 7.38
C ALA A 98 -16.85 8.15 8.58
N LYS A 99 -16.60 9.38 9.07
CA LYS A 99 -17.25 9.93 10.28
C LYS A 99 -17.15 8.99 11.49
N GLY A 100 -16.01 8.31 11.65
CA GLY A 100 -15.76 7.38 12.76
C GLY A 100 -16.38 5.99 12.60
N ILE A 101 -17.11 5.72 11.51
CA ILE A 101 -17.71 4.42 11.23
C ILE A 101 -16.87 3.67 10.21
N ILE A 102 -16.45 2.45 10.56
CA ILE A 102 -15.73 1.55 9.66
C ILE A 102 -16.75 0.73 8.87
N ASN A 103 -16.71 0.87 7.56
CA ASN A 103 -17.46 -0.01 6.66
C ASN A 103 -16.54 -1.11 6.13
N PHE A 104 -16.66 -2.31 6.68
CA PHE A 104 -15.86 -3.46 6.23
C PHE A 104 -16.18 -3.91 4.80
N ASN A 105 -17.30 -3.45 4.22
CA ASN A 105 -17.65 -3.70 2.83
C ASN A 105 -17.08 -2.66 1.85
N ASP A 106 -16.49 -1.55 2.34
CA ASP A 106 -15.76 -0.60 1.48
C ASP A 106 -14.58 -1.32 0.80
N SER A 107 -14.40 -1.12 -0.51
CA SER A 107 -13.38 -1.83 -1.29
C SER A 107 -11.97 -1.69 -0.71
N ALA A 108 -11.63 -0.54 -0.13
CA ALA A 108 -10.32 -0.33 0.48
C ALA A 108 -10.12 -1.18 1.74
N ASN A 109 -11.15 -1.33 2.57
CA ASN A 109 -11.10 -2.21 3.74
C ASN A 109 -11.13 -3.68 3.32
N ARG A 110 -11.95 -4.04 2.32
CA ARG A 110 -12.04 -5.42 1.81
C ARG A 110 -10.71 -5.95 1.28
N VAL A 111 -9.92 -5.14 0.58
CA VAL A 111 -8.58 -5.58 0.12
C VAL A 111 -7.58 -5.77 1.26
N LEU A 112 -7.81 -5.21 2.45
CA LEU A 112 -7.01 -5.57 3.62
C LEU A 112 -7.55 -6.86 4.24
N ILE A 113 -8.86 -6.95 4.46
CA ILE A 113 -9.51 -8.11 5.08
C ILE A 113 -9.24 -9.41 4.29
N ASN A 114 -9.22 -9.34 2.97
CA ASN A 114 -9.01 -10.51 2.11
C ASN A 114 -7.53 -10.88 1.94
N GLN A 115 -6.59 -10.04 2.35
CA GLN A 115 -5.16 -10.29 2.10
C GLN A 115 -4.67 -11.62 2.67
N PRO A 116 -5.03 -12.05 3.90
CA PRO A 116 -4.61 -13.35 4.43
C PRO A 116 -5.03 -14.54 3.56
N ILE A 117 -6.11 -14.40 2.78
CA ILE A 117 -6.63 -15.46 1.90
C ILE A 117 -5.84 -15.51 0.58
N SER A 118 -5.59 -14.36 -0.03
CA SER A 118 -4.94 -14.27 -1.36
C SER A 118 -3.42 -14.09 -1.32
N ASN A 119 -2.86 -13.80 -0.13
CA ASN A 119 -1.42 -13.69 0.15
C ASN A 119 -0.63 -12.71 -0.74
N TYR A 120 -1.27 -11.67 -1.28
CA TYR A 120 -0.55 -10.58 -1.96
C TYR A 120 0.18 -9.67 -0.95
N PRO A 121 1.32 -9.08 -1.35
CA PRO A 121 2.09 -8.22 -0.47
C PRO A 121 1.41 -6.87 -0.23
N ILE A 122 1.62 -6.31 0.96
CA ILE A 122 1.26 -4.94 1.33
C ILE A 122 2.52 -4.09 1.31
N LEU A 123 2.57 -3.09 0.43
CA LEU A 123 3.64 -2.12 0.31
C LEU A 123 3.36 -0.95 1.27
N LEU A 124 4.14 -0.85 2.35
CA LEU A 124 3.95 0.21 3.34
C LEU A 124 4.83 1.42 3.02
N PHE A 125 4.21 2.59 2.94
CA PHE A 125 4.86 3.88 2.76
C PHE A 125 4.52 4.82 3.92
N THR A 126 5.55 5.44 4.51
CA THR A 126 5.39 6.47 5.54
C THR A 126 5.68 7.84 4.99
N ASP A 127 4.96 8.84 5.50
CA ASP A 127 5.12 10.22 5.09
C ASP A 127 6.49 10.78 5.46
N SER A 128 7.13 11.46 4.51
CA SER A 128 8.36 12.22 4.72
C SER A 128 8.27 13.53 3.96
N SER A 129 7.55 14.50 4.53
CA SER A 129 7.30 15.83 3.94
C SER A 129 6.68 15.79 2.54
N ASN A 130 7.47 15.93 1.47
CA ASN A 130 7.02 15.89 0.08
C ASN A 130 7.25 14.52 -0.60
N LYS A 131 7.68 13.52 0.18
CA LYS A 131 8.07 12.20 -0.28
C LYS A 131 7.33 11.12 0.52
N TRP A 132 7.28 9.94 -0.08
CA TRP A 132 6.95 8.69 0.56
C TRP A 132 8.24 7.88 0.74
N GLU A 133 8.49 7.39 1.95
CA GLU A 133 9.56 6.44 2.20
C GLU A 133 8.98 5.02 2.27
N PHE A 134 9.54 4.11 1.49
CA PHE A 134 9.14 2.71 1.47
C PHE A 134 9.69 1.96 2.69
N GLN A 135 8.81 1.39 3.50
CA GLN A 135 9.17 0.69 4.74
C GLN A 135 9.31 -0.82 4.57
N GLY A 136 9.03 -1.34 3.37
CA GLY A 136 9.10 -2.75 3.02
C GLY A 136 7.74 -3.36 2.68
N CYS A 137 7.78 -4.67 2.49
CA CYS A 137 6.62 -5.52 2.21
C CYS A 137 6.10 -6.13 3.50
N PHE A 138 4.78 -6.22 3.62
CA PHE A 138 4.10 -6.69 4.81
C PHE A 138 2.98 -7.67 4.43
N LYS A 139 2.58 -8.45 5.43
CA LYS A 139 1.35 -9.26 5.42
C LYS A 139 0.54 -8.97 6.68
N ILE A 140 -0.76 -9.18 6.64
CA ILE A 140 -1.65 -9.12 7.79
C ILE A 140 -1.49 -10.39 8.61
N ILE A 141 -1.21 -10.24 9.90
CA ILE A 141 -1.15 -11.31 10.88
C ILE A 141 -2.33 -11.30 11.85
N ASP A 142 -3.02 -10.17 11.97
CA ASP A 142 -4.22 -10.06 12.80
C ASP A 142 -5.17 -8.97 12.27
N ILE A 143 -6.47 -9.17 12.47
CA ILE A 143 -7.53 -8.24 12.11
C ILE A 143 -8.30 -7.90 13.39
N LEU A 144 -8.09 -6.68 13.87
CA LEU A 144 -8.77 -6.13 15.03
C LEU A 144 -10.05 -5.41 14.61
N GLU A 145 -10.84 -4.97 15.60
CA GLU A 145 -12.07 -4.21 15.36
C GLU A 145 -11.84 -2.94 14.53
N LYS A 146 -10.71 -2.25 14.74
CA LYS A 146 -10.43 -0.94 14.13
C LYS A 146 -9.22 -0.90 13.20
N ALA A 147 -8.41 -1.94 13.20
CA ALA A 147 -7.12 -1.93 12.54
C ALA A 147 -6.72 -3.33 12.08
N VAL A 148 -5.72 -3.38 11.21
CA VAL A 148 -4.99 -4.61 10.89
C VAL A 148 -3.58 -4.52 11.48
N ILE A 149 -3.07 -5.67 11.92
CA ILE A 149 -1.68 -5.81 12.34
C ILE A 149 -0.88 -6.39 11.19
N LEU A 150 0.12 -5.63 10.77
CA LEU A 150 1.02 -5.94 9.68
C LEU A 150 2.33 -6.49 10.23
N GLU A 151 2.82 -7.59 9.67
CA GLU A 151 4.15 -8.13 9.90
C GLU A 151 4.99 -8.00 8.64
N LYS A 152 6.21 -7.48 8.79
CA LYS A 152 7.17 -7.33 7.70
C LYS A 152 7.57 -8.69 7.16
N MET A 153 7.52 -8.83 5.85
CA MET A 153 7.92 -10.05 5.15
C MET A 153 9.45 -10.11 5.02
N ILE A 154 10.02 -11.29 5.26
CA ILE A 154 11.45 -11.55 5.10
C ILE A 154 11.81 -11.76 3.61
N SER A 155 10.85 -12.17 2.79
CA SER A 155 10.98 -12.37 1.35
C SER A 155 9.67 -12.01 0.63
N PHE A 156 9.77 -11.61 -0.64
CA PHE A 156 8.58 -11.40 -1.47
C PHE A 156 7.85 -12.74 -1.68
N PRO A 157 6.51 -12.77 -1.61
CA PRO A 157 5.77 -13.93 -2.04
C PRO A 157 6.03 -14.11 -3.55
N SER A 158 6.30 -15.34 -3.97
CA SER A 158 6.43 -15.66 -5.39
C SER A 158 5.19 -15.17 -6.13
N LEU A 159 5.36 -14.25 -7.08
CA LEU A 159 4.29 -13.88 -7.99
C LEU A 159 3.98 -15.12 -8.84
N ASN A 160 2.84 -15.77 -8.59
CA ASN A 160 2.33 -16.83 -9.45
C ASN A 160 1.77 -16.23 -10.75
#